data_AF-A0A534IVI5-F1
#
_entry.id   AF-A0A534IVI5-F1
#
_cell.length_a   1.000
_cell.length_b   1.000
_cell.length_c   1.000
_cell.angle_alpha   90.00
_cell.angle_beta   90.00
_cell.angle_gamma   90.00
#
_symmetry.space_group_name_H-M   'P 1'
#
loop_
_entity.id
_entity.type
_entity.pdbx_description
1 polymer ?
#
loop_
_entity_poly.entity_id
_entity_poly.type
_entity_poly.pdbx_seq_one_letter_code
_entity_poly.pdbx_strand_id
1 'polypeptide(L)'
;MVTGAGSRKAETFRVAVEGISNPLLATGDHPVLSNSGWCKVKELRAGVKVLASAEIAEFTTGQDKPPVLDTHSRRFHSGATAGYKRLIHTRVDVAPQLTWKEVKAIRSEGSDEQVYSFECIQSHTYIANGITLHNCRYCQNADISQRRKVEGIEVEPQDVVRMTLEQGCQGLAYTYNQPTIFIEFARDIGMRARKAGLINIFVSNGYDTPETVAEMPKFLDCVTVDFKGSGETNFVRKYINIPNAEPIFQTLLDTRDTKKIHIEITDLIVPQVGDDLGAARKLSKWVYDNLGPDTPIHFLRFHPDYKMMEFPWTPVETLEKHCTVAKEEGLKYVYIGNVSGHRLENTYCPGCNAIAIKRYGFDITGWYLDKDNKCKKCGYKLAIFGRLEQTAKENRFYSVLYHR
;
A
#
# COMPACT_ATOMS: atom_id res chain seq x y z
N MET A 1 22.54 10.43 -0.12
CA MET A 1 23.29 9.54 -1.04
C MET A 1 23.23 8.11 -0.51
N VAL A 2 22.81 7.13 -1.33
CA VAL A 2 22.76 5.71 -0.96
C VAL A 2 23.94 4.97 -1.58
N THR A 3 24.68 4.21 -0.77
CA THR A 3 25.75 3.31 -1.24
C THR A 3 25.74 2.01 -0.44
N GLY A 4 25.48 0.90 -1.12
CA GLY A 4 25.50 -0.46 -0.55
C GLY A 4 24.82 -1.44 -1.50
N ALA A 5 25.54 -2.46 -1.96
CA ALA A 5 25.09 -3.41 -2.98
C ALA A 5 25.32 -4.86 -2.52
N GLY A 6 24.46 -5.78 -2.97
CA GLY A 6 24.60 -7.23 -2.78
C GLY A 6 24.67 -7.96 -4.12
N SER A 7 25.20 -9.19 -4.14
CA SER A 7 25.41 -9.98 -5.35
C SER A 7 24.58 -11.27 -5.37
N ARG A 8 24.00 -11.62 -6.53
CA ARG A 8 23.31 -12.91 -6.76
C ARG A 8 24.00 -13.67 -7.87
N LYS A 9 24.15 -14.99 -7.67
CA LYS A 9 24.55 -15.93 -8.71
C LYS A 9 23.33 -16.44 -9.46
N ALA A 10 23.06 -15.86 -10.62
CA ALA A 10 22.07 -16.33 -11.57
C ALA A 10 22.60 -16.09 -13.00
N GLU A 11 22.27 -16.99 -13.92
CA GLU A 11 22.62 -16.81 -15.33
C GLU A 11 21.65 -15.80 -15.98
N THR A 12 22.18 -14.65 -16.36
CA THR A 12 21.44 -13.55 -16.99
C THR A 12 21.57 -13.63 -18.51
N PHE A 13 20.49 -13.30 -19.22
CA PHE A 13 20.38 -13.37 -20.67
C PHE A 13 20.05 -11.98 -21.23
N ARG A 14 20.82 -11.55 -22.25
CA ARG A 14 20.56 -10.33 -23.02
C ARG A 14 19.79 -10.66 -24.29
N VAL A 15 18.56 -10.15 -24.39
CA VAL A 15 17.62 -10.34 -25.51
C VAL A 15 17.44 -9.03 -26.27
N ALA A 16 17.91 -8.96 -27.51
CA ALA A 16 17.69 -7.81 -28.40
C ALA A 16 16.41 -8.00 -29.22
N VAL A 17 15.56 -6.97 -29.27
CA VAL A 17 14.24 -7.01 -29.92
C VAL A 17 14.13 -5.88 -30.96
N GLU A 18 13.47 -6.16 -32.07
CA GLU A 18 13.29 -5.23 -33.18
C GLU A 18 12.59 -3.93 -32.79
N GLY A 19 13.25 -2.79 -33.06
CA GLY A 19 12.70 -1.46 -32.78
C GLY A 19 12.65 -1.10 -31.29
N ILE A 20 13.40 -1.81 -30.44
CA ILE A 20 13.59 -1.48 -29.02
C ILE A 20 15.06 -1.09 -28.82
N SER A 21 15.29 0.13 -28.33
CA SER A 21 16.62 0.74 -28.22
C SER A 21 17.52 0.09 -27.15
N ASN A 22 16.94 -0.44 -26.07
CA ASN A 22 17.67 -1.17 -25.03
C ASN A 22 17.27 -2.67 -25.02
N PRO A 23 18.23 -3.61 -24.98
CA PRO A 23 17.91 -5.03 -24.88
C PRO A 23 17.34 -5.38 -23.50
N LEU A 24 16.46 -6.38 -23.45
CA LEU A 24 16.00 -6.97 -22.19
C LEU A 24 17.16 -7.74 -21.54
N LEU A 25 17.42 -7.45 -20.27
CA LEU A 25 18.29 -8.24 -19.40
C LEU A 25 17.39 -8.97 -18.39
N ALA A 26 17.47 -10.29 -18.36
CA ALA A 26 16.56 -11.11 -17.56
C ALA A 26 17.20 -12.47 -17.21
N THR A 27 16.74 -13.10 -16.12
CA THR A 27 17.20 -14.46 -15.78
C THR A 27 16.70 -15.48 -16.80
N GLY A 28 17.38 -16.63 -16.91
CA GLY A 28 16.94 -17.69 -17.84
C GLY A 28 15.50 -18.18 -17.62
N ASP A 29 14.97 -18.13 -16.41
CA ASP A 29 13.59 -18.56 -16.09
C ASP A 29 12.52 -17.46 -16.28
N HIS A 30 12.93 -16.24 -16.65
CA HIS A 30 12.02 -15.09 -16.81
C HIS A 30 10.96 -15.35 -17.90
N PRO A 31 9.66 -15.16 -17.61
CA PRO A 31 8.58 -15.42 -18.57
C PRO A 31 8.40 -14.28 -19.58
N VAL A 32 8.33 -14.63 -20.87
CA VAL A 32 8.07 -13.70 -21.99
C VAL A 32 6.91 -14.21 -22.84
N LEU A 33 6.00 -13.30 -23.21
CA LEU A 33 4.88 -13.61 -24.11
C LEU A 33 5.37 -13.59 -25.57
N SER A 34 5.47 -14.77 -26.16
CA SER A 34 5.76 -14.99 -27.57
C SER A 34 4.49 -15.16 -28.40
N ASN A 35 4.63 -15.13 -29.73
CA ASN A 35 3.58 -15.46 -30.68
C ASN A 35 3.09 -16.92 -30.62
N SER A 36 3.76 -17.78 -29.84
CA SER A 36 3.36 -19.15 -29.52
C SER A 36 2.80 -19.30 -28.09
N GLY A 37 2.65 -18.19 -27.35
CA GLY A 37 2.23 -18.17 -25.95
C GLY A 37 3.40 -17.88 -24.99
N TRP A 38 3.20 -18.21 -23.72
CA TRP A 38 4.19 -17.99 -22.67
C TRP A 38 5.36 -18.98 -22.75
N CYS A 39 6.58 -18.46 -22.68
CA CYS A 39 7.83 -19.21 -22.65
C CYS A 39 8.85 -18.50 -21.75
N LYS A 40 9.93 -19.19 -21.38
CA LYS A 40 11.03 -18.61 -20.59
C LYS A 40 12.08 -17.95 -21.49
N VAL A 41 12.85 -16.99 -20.97
CA VAL A 41 13.92 -16.33 -21.74
C VAL A 41 14.96 -17.33 -22.25
N LYS A 42 15.31 -18.38 -21.48
CA LYS A 42 16.21 -19.46 -21.95
C LYS A 42 15.62 -20.34 -23.06
N GLU A 43 14.30 -20.27 -23.29
CA GLU A 43 13.58 -21.00 -24.35
C GLU A 43 13.42 -20.16 -25.62
N LEU A 44 13.50 -18.82 -25.53
CA LEU A 44 13.46 -17.94 -26.69
C LEU A 44 14.59 -18.24 -27.69
N ARG A 45 14.34 -18.00 -28.97
CA ARG A 45 15.32 -18.08 -30.07
C ARG A 45 15.17 -16.84 -30.96
N ALA A 46 16.21 -16.49 -31.73
CA ALA A 46 16.10 -15.45 -32.74
C ALA A 46 15.01 -15.82 -33.78
N GLY A 47 14.28 -14.83 -34.29
CA GLY A 47 13.13 -15.03 -35.17
C GLY A 47 11.79 -15.25 -34.45
N VAL A 48 11.78 -15.59 -33.16
CA VAL A 48 10.55 -15.62 -32.35
C VAL A 48 10.01 -14.19 -32.22
N LYS A 49 8.69 -14.01 -32.32
CA LYS A 49 8.06 -12.69 -32.11
C LYS A 49 7.58 -12.58 -30.66
N VAL A 50 7.93 -11.47 -30.02
CA VAL A 50 7.52 -11.13 -28.64
C VAL A 50 6.68 -9.85 -28.67
N LEU A 51 5.75 -9.71 -27.72
CA LEU A 51 4.87 -8.55 -27.69
C LEU A 51 5.60 -7.34 -27.06
N ALA A 52 5.76 -6.26 -27.82
CA ALA A 52 6.50 -5.07 -27.40
C ALA A 52 5.81 -3.75 -27.82
N SER A 53 6.10 -2.66 -27.11
CA SER A 53 5.68 -1.30 -27.48
C SER A 53 6.84 -0.59 -28.16
N ALA A 54 6.62 -0.02 -29.34
CA ALA A 54 7.53 0.98 -29.90
C ALA A 54 7.37 2.33 -29.17
N GLU A 55 8.30 3.25 -29.46
CA GLU A 55 8.43 4.55 -28.79
C GLU A 55 7.18 5.44 -28.89
N ILE A 56 7.01 6.34 -27.91
CA ILE A 56 5.88 7.26 -27.83
C ILE A 56 6.12 8.43 -28.79
N ALA A 57 5.38 8.47 -29.91
CA ALA A 57 5.39 9.62 -30.80
C ALA A 57 4.57 10.79 -30.22
N GLU A 58 5.07 12.02 -30.37
CA GLU A 58 4.42 13.23 -29.88
C GLU A 58 3.19 13.62 -30.74
N PHE A 59 2.16 14.18 -30.09
CA PHE A 59 0.94 14.69 -30.74
C PHE A 59 0.59 16.10 -30.22
N THR A 60 -0.11 16.89 -31.02
CA THR A 60 -0.63 18.23 -30.64
C THR A 60 -2.04 18.47 -31.17
N THR A 61 -2.70 19.52 -30.66
CA THR A 61 -4.10 19.99 -30.90
C THR A 61 -5.17 19.28 -30.05
N GLY A 62 -6.29 19.90 -29.65
CA GLY A 62 -6.82 21.25 -29.94
C GLY A 62 -7.70 21.80 -28.78
N GLN A 63 -8.26 23.01 -28.93
CA GLN A 63 -8.81 23.80 -27.82
C GLN A 63 -10.19 23.34 -27.30
N ASP A 64 -10.27 23.03 -26.01
CA ASP A 64 -11.51 23.08 -25.21
C ASP A 64 -11.49 24.28 -24.24
N LYS A 65 -12.67 24.82 -23.90
CA LYS A 65 -12.76 26.01 -23.03
C LYS A 65 -12.36 25.68 -21.58
N PRO A 66 -11.40 26.41 -20.98
CA PRO A 66 -10.94 26.14 -19.61
C PRO A 66 -12.02 26.44 -18.56
N PRO A 67 -12.08 25.68 -17.45
CA PRO A 67 -13.02 25.94 -16.35
C PRO A 67 -12.84 27.32 -15.72
N VAL A 68 -13.96 27.89 -15.23
CA VAL A 68 -13.99 29.19 -14.56
C VAL A 68 -13.49 29.03 -13.12
N LEU A 69 -12.31 29.61 -12.84
CA LEU A 69 -11.70 29.62 -11.52
C LEU A 69 -12.29 30.72 -10.62
N ASP A 70 -12.25 30.51 -9.31
CA ASP A 70 -12.77 31.45 -8.31
C ASP A 70 -11.96 32.76 -8.23
N THR A 71 -12.45 33.73 -7.45
CA THR A 71 -11.84 35.06 -7.28
C THR A 71 -10.67 35.09 -6.31
N HIS A 72 -10.59 34.18 -5.33
CA HIS A 72 -9.47 34.10 -4.39
C HIS A 72 -8.21 33.59 -5.10
N SER A 73 -8.31 32.46 -5.81
CA SER A 73 -7.21 31.88 -6.60
C SER A 73 -6.63 32.88 -7.59
N ARG A 74 -7.50 33.61 -8.30
CA ARG A 74 -7.09 34.65 -9.26
C ARG A 74 -6.37 35.84 -8.62
N ARG A 75 -6.73 36.23 -7.40
CA ARG A 75 -6.24 37.45 -6.74
C ARG A 75 -4.97 37.23 -5.93
N PHE A 76 -4.88 36.11 -5.20
CA PHE A 76 -3.77 35.85 -4.27
C PHE A 76 -2.78 34.80 -4.80
N HIS A 77 -3.20 33.93 -5.73
CA HIS A 77 -2.39 32.85 -6.30
C HIS A 77 -2.25 33.00 -7.82
N SER A 78 -1.98 34.21 -8.29
CA SER A 78 -1.94 34.56 -9.72
C SER A 78 -0.94 33.71 -10.52
N GLY A 79 0.25 33.46 -9.97
CA GLY A 79 1.27 32.58 -10.57
C GLY A 79 0.84 31.12 -10.68
N ALA A 80 0.26 30.55 -9.61
CA ALA A 80 -0.25 29.19 -9.60
C ALA A 80 -1.49 29.04 -10.50
N THR A 81 -2.37 30.04 -10.53
CA THR A 81 -3.51 30.14 -11.46
C THR A 81 -3.05 30.14 -12.91
N ALA A 82 -1.97 30.87 -13.23
CA ALA A 82 -1.36 30.85 -14.56
C ALA A 82 -0.71 29.49 -14.87
N GLY A 83 -0.10 28.84 -13.87
CA GLY A 83 0.46 27.48 -13.97
C GLY A 83 -0.62 26.43 -14.28
N TYR A 84 -1.69 26.39 -13.50
CA TYR A 84 -2.85 25.54 -13.72
C TYR A 84 -3.44 25.79 -15.11
N LYS A 85 -3.68 27.06 -15.49
CA LYS A 85 -4.18 27.40 -16.82
C LYS A 85 -3.29 26.88 -17.96
N ARG A 86 -1.96 26.90 -17.83
CA ARG A 86 -1.07 26.25 -18.80
C ARG A 86 -1.34 24.74 -18.84
N LEU A 87 -1.34 24.09 -17.67
CA LEU A 87 -1.56 22.64 -17.49
C LEU A 87 -2.85 22.11 -18.14
N ILE A 88 -3.99 22.80 -18.00
CA ILE A 88 -5.25 22.39 -18.66
C ILE A 88 -5.28 22.66 -20.17
N HIS A 89 -4.44 23.55 -20.72
CA HIS A 89 -4.28 23.69 -22.18
C HIS A 89 -3.25 22.68 -22.76
N THR A 90 -2.56 21.92 -21.91
CA THR A 90 -1.51 20.95 -22.29
C THR A 90 -1.81 19.53 -21.83
N ARG A 91 -3.08 19.14 -21.66
CA ARG A 91 -3.44 17.75 -21.35
C ARG A 91 -3.20 16.86 -22.57
N VAL A 92 -2.55 15.72 -22.34
CA VAL A 92 -2.19 14.71 -23.36
C VAL A 92 -2.66 13.36 -22.85
N ASP A 93 -3.56 12.71 -23.58
CA ASP A 93 -4.01 11.34 -23.32
C ASP A 93 -3.48 10.42 -24.44
N VAL A 94 -2.70 9.39 -24.10
CA VAL A 94 -2.26 8.34 -25.05
C VAL A 94 -2.20 6.97 -24.35
N ALA A 95 -2.67 5.92 -25.03
CA ALA A 95 -2.48 4.52 -24.63
C ALA A 95 -1.39 3.84 -25.49
N PRO A 96 -0.55 2.95 -24.92
CA PRO A 96 0.54 2.32 -25.66
C PRO A 96 0.03 1.30 -26.70
N GLN A 97 0.57 1.34 -27.92
CA GLN A 97 0.28 0.35 -28.96
C GLN A 97 1.23 -0.84 -28.85
N LEU A 98 0.68 -1.98 -28.43
CA LEU A 98 1.39 -3.26 -28.36
C LEU A 98 1.44 -3.91 -29.73
N THR A 99 2.64 -4.30 -30.18
CA THR A 99 2.87 -4.93 -31.49
C THR A 99 3.83 -6.12 -31.35
N TRP A 100 3.68 -7.12 -32.21
CA TRP A 100 4.59 -8.26 -32.24
C TRP A 100 5.91 -7.89 -32.93
N LYS A 101 7.01 -7.88 -32.17
CA LYS A 101 8.37 -7.54 -32.63
C LYS A 101 9.27 -8.76 -32.61
N GLU A 102 10.18 -8.86 -33.58
CA GLU A 102 11.08 -10.01 -33.70
C GLU A 102 12.24 -9.93 -32.68
N VAL A 103 12.56 -11.05 -32.03
CA VAL A 103 13.79 -11.21 -31.27
C VAL A 103 14.96 -11.36 -32.26
N LYS A 104 15.89 -10.41 -32.26
CA LYS A 104 17.04 -10.38 -33.17
C LYS A 104 18.25 -11.16 -32.65
N ALA A 105 18.47 -11.18 -31.33
CA ALA A 105 19.58 -11.92 -30.73
C ALA A 105 19.32 -12.26 -29.26
N ILE A 106 19.89 -13.38 -28.78
CA ILE A 106 19.86 -13.83 -27.39
C ILE A 106 21.24 -14.36 -27.04
N ARG A 107 21.77 -13.99 -25.87
CA ARG A 107 23.08 -14.43 -25.38
C ARG A 107 23.09 -14.47 -23.86
N SER A 108 23.70 -15.51 -23.30
CA SER A 108 23.97 -15.64 -21.86
C SER A 108 25.17 -14.75 -21.49
N GLU A 109 25.07 -14.05 -20.37
CA GLU A 109 26.05 -13.08 -19.88
C GLU A 109 26.32 -13.29 -18.37
N GLY A 110 27.25 -14.21 -18.07
CA GLY A 110 27.85 -14.33 -16.75
C GLY A 110 26.99 -14.96 -15.64
N SER A 111 27.56 -15.02 -14.44
CA SER A 111 26.97 -15.70 -13.27
C SER A 111 27.17 -14.96 -11.94
N ASP A 112 27.57 -13.70 -11.98
CA ASP A 112 27.77 -12.81 -10.83
C ASP A 112 27.29 -11.40 -11.21
N GLU A 113 26.12 -10.98 -10.72
CA GLU A 113 25.60 -9.61 -10.86
C GLU A 113 25.31 -8.99 -9.48
N GLN A 114 25.56 -7.68 -9.34
CA GLN A 114 25.00 -6.91 -8.22
C GLN A 114 23.50 -6.74 -8.44
N VAL A 115 22.68 -7.23 -7.53
CA VAL A 115 21.22 -7.20 -7.67
C VAL A 115 20.56 -6.25 -6.69
N TYR A 116 19.62 -5.49 -7.23
CA TYR A 116 18.48 -4.94 -6.49
C TYR A 116 17.25 -5.65 -7.09
N SER A 117 16.52 -6.41 -6.28
CA SER A 117 15.62 -7.46 -6.77
C SER A 117 14.26 -6.93 -7.24
N PHE A 118 13.74 -7.45 -8.36
CA PHE A 118 12.34 -7.89 -8.49
C PHE A 118 12.14 -8.78 -9.75
N GLU A 119 11.02 -9.49 -9.86
CA GLU A 119 10.57 -10.22 -11.07
C GLU A 119 9.04 -10.42 -11.03
N CYS A 120 8.29 -10.22 -12.14
CA CYS A 120 6.82 -10.35 -12.16
C CYS A 120 6.22 -10.61 -13.57
N ILE A 121 5.06 -11.28 -13.62
CA ILE A 121 4.33 -11.75 -14.84
C ILE A 121 3.01 -10.96 -15.07
N GLN A 122 2.26 -11.23 -16.16
CA GLN A 122 1.03 -10.49 -16.52
C GLN A 122 -0.13 -10.69 -15.52
N SER A 123 -0.30 -9.71 -14.65
CA SER A 123 -1.44 -8.78 -14.71
C SER A 123 -1.07 -7.49 -13.96
N HIS A 124 -0.43 -6.56 -14.70
CA HIS A 124 0.35 -5.40 -14.22
C HIS A 124 -0.18 -4.74 -12.92
N THR A 125 0.56 -4.50 -11.82
CA THR A 125 1.96 -4.11 -11.49
C THR A 125 2.48 -2.71 -11.97
N TYR A 126 3.33 -2.00 -11.20
CA TYR A 126 3.96 -0.67 -11.45
C TYR A 126 5.50 -0.69 -11.42
N ILE A 127 6.22 0.21 -12.12
CA ILE A 127 7.65 0.01 -12.44
C ILE A 127 8.67 0.84 -11.63
N ALA A 128 9.69 0.16 -11.07
CA ALA A 128 10.98 0.71 -10.63
C ALA A 128 12.13 0.13 -11.48
N ASN A 129 12.96 0.97 -12.11
CA ASN A 129 14.08 0.56 -13.00
C ASN A 129 13.74 -0.47 -14.11
N GLY A 130 12.48 -0.52 -14.55
CA GLY A 130 11.96 -1.50 -15.51
C GLY A 130 11.16 -2.66 -14.89
N ILE A 131 11.14 -2.81 -13.56
CA ILE A 131 10.60 -4.00 -12.87
C ILE A 131 9.36 -3.70 -12.02
N THR A 132 8.43 -4.65 -11.98
CA THR A 132 7.00 -4.43 -11.72
C THR A 132 6.48 -4.88 -10.33
N LEU A 133 5.77 -4.00 -9.61
CA LEU A 133 5.31 -4.11 -8.20
C LEU A 133 3.77 -4.03 -8.06
N HIS A 134 3.13 -4.83 -7.20
CA HIS A 134 1.78 -5.37 -7.49
C HIS A 134 0.51 -4.53 -7.19
N ASN A 135 -0.54 -4.71 -8.03
CA ASN A 135 -1.73 -3.86 -8.11
C ASN A 135 -3.03 -4.53 -7.67
N CYS A 136 -3.77 -3.87 -6.79
CA CYS A 136 -5.21 -4.14 -6.62
C CYS A 136 -6.00 -3.61 -7.83
N ARG A 137 -6.98 -4.38 -8.33
CA ARG A 137 -7.92 -3.92 -9.38
C ARG A 137 -8.81 -2.74 -8.93
N TYR A 138 -8.83 -2.48 -7.64
CA TYR A 138 -9.63 -1.47 -6.93
C TYR A 138 -8.74 -0.55 -6.07
N CYS A 139 -7.47 -0.35 -6.45
CA CYS A 139 -6.61 0.59 -5.73
C CYS A 139 -7.20 2.01 -5.82
N GLN A 140 -7.69 2.56 -4.70
CA GLN A 140 -8.18 3.95 -4.63
C GLN A 140 -7.09 4.95 -5.03
N ASN A 141 -5.84 4.60 -4.69
CA ASN A 141 -4.61 5.32 -4.99
C ASN A 141 -3.98 4.87 -6.33
N ALA A 142 -4.79 4.41 -7.30
CA ALA A 142 -4.29 3.97 -8.60
C ALA A 142 -3.57 5.11 -9.35
N ASP A 143 -4.00 6.36 -9.17
CA ASP A 143 -3.38 7.50 -9.84
C ASP A 143 -1.94 7.76 -9.37
N ILE A 144 -1.61 7.52 -8.09
CA ILE A 144 -0.25 7.67 -7.55
C ILE A 144 0.57 6.38 -7.62
N SER A 145 -0.04 5.21 -7.41
CA SER A 145 0.67 3.92 -7.51
C SER A 145 1.00 3.50 -8.95
N GLN A 146 0.24 3.98 -9.96
CA GLN A 146 0.45 3.63 -11.37
C GLN A 146 1.14 4.71 -12.20
N ARG A 147 1.55 5.82 -11.57
CA ARG A 147 2.28 6.90 -12.23
C ARG A 147 3.62 6.39 -12.77
N ARG A 148 3.83 6.53 -14.08
CA ARG A 148 5.10 6.22 -14.77
C ARG A 148 6.12 7.35 -14.69
N LYS A 149 5.71 8.51 -14.15
CA LYS A 149 6.53 9.69 -13.93
C LYS A 149 6.59 9.92 -12.43
N VAL A 150 7.80 10.00 -11.89
CA VAL A 150 8.03 10.37 -10.50
C VAL A 150 7.69 11.86 -10.36
N GLU A 151 6.74 12.18 -9.48
CA GLU A 151 6.29 13.53 -9.17
C GLU A 151 6.26 13.70 -7.66
N GLY A 152 6.66 14.88 -7.17
CA GLY A 152 6.80 15.16 -5.75
C GLY A 152 7.87 16.22 -5.50
N ILE A 153 8.42 16.22 -4.29
CA ILE A 153 9.55 17.05 -3.88
C ILE A 153 10.72 16.15 -3.47
N GLU A 154 11.94 16.60 -3.74
CA GLU A 154 13.15 15.95 -3.22
C GLU A 154 13.32 16.35 -1.75
N VAL A 155 13.44 15.34 -0.87
CA VAL A 155 13.56 15.49 0.58
C VAL A 155 14.54 14.46 1.14
N GLU A 156 15.41 14.87 2.04
CA GLU A 156 16.26 13.94 2.79
C GLU A 156 15.54 13.46 4.08
N PRO A 157 15.96 12.34 4.71
CA PRO A 157 15.27 11.78 5.87
C PRO A 157 15.08 12.77 7.04
N GLN A 158 16.02 13.69 7.25
CA GLN A 158 15.89 14.74 8.26
C GLN A 158 14.86 15.82 7.93
N ASP A 159 14.56 16.05 6.64
CA ASP A 159 13.53 17.02 6.24
C ASP A 159 12.15 16.50 6.61
N VAL A 160 11.88 15.20 6.40
CA VAL A 160 10.63 14.55 6.80
C VAL A 160 10.40 14.65 8.31
N VAL A 161 11.44 14.33 9.11
CA VAL A 161 11.37 14.44 10.58
C VAL A 161 11.19 15.89 11.03
N ARG A 162 11.91 16.84 10.42
CA ARG A 162 11.76 18.27 10.73
C ARG A 162 10.33 18.74 10.44
N MET A 163 9.78 18.45 9.26
CA MET A 163 8.41 18.80 8.91
C MET A 163 7.39 18.17 9.88
N THR A 164 7.59 16.91 10.29
CA THR A 164 6.69 16.24 11.24
C THR A 164 6.67 16.95 12.61
N LEU A 165 7.84 17.41 13.08
CA LEU A 165 7.96 18.19 14.32
C LEU A 165 7.38 19.61 14.19
N GLU A 166 7.65 20.31 13.09
CA GLU A 166 7.13 21.66 12.80
C GLU A 166 5.60 21.69 12.75
N GLN A 167 4.97 20.59 12.30
CA GLN A 167 3.51 20.42 12.28
C GLN A 167 2.93 19.84 13.59
N GLY A 168 3.74 19.71 14.66
CA GLY A 168 3.27 19.23 15.97
C GLY A 168 2.73 17.80 15.97
N CYS A 169 3.10 16.99 14.98
CA CYS A 169 2.60 15.63 14.81
C CYS A 169 3.25 14.66 15.81
N GLN A 170 2.52 13.63 16.24
CA GLN A 170 2.97 12.62 17.22
C GLN A 170 3.78 11.49 16.58
N GLY A 171 3.78 11.43 15.26
CA GLY A 171 4.33 10.33 14.48
C GLY A 171 4.02 10.53 13.00
N LEU A 172 4.39 9.54 12.21
CA LEU A 172 4.29 9.54 10.76
C LEU A 172 3.97 8.13 10.25
N ALA A 173 3.21 8.08 9.15
CA ALA A 173 2.77 6.85 8.52
C ALA A 173 3.32 6.72 7.10
N TYR A 174 3.88 5.56 6.79
CA TYR A 174 4.33 5.19 5.45
C TYR A 174 3.22 4.35 4.80
N THR A 175 2.62 4.86 3.72
CA THR A 175 1.31 4.42 3.22
C THR A 175 1.10 4.81 1.74
N TYR A 176 -0.11 4.58 1.22
CA TYR A 176 -0.59 4.78 -0.15
C TYR A 176 -0.01 3.84 -1.21
N ASN A 177 1.30 3.58 -1.15
CA ASN A 177 1.96 2.43 -1.78
C ASN A 177 2.41 1.44 -0.70
N GLN A 178 3.05 0.33 -1.09
CA GLN A 178 3.61 -0.64 -0.15
C GLN A 178 4.94 -0.07 0.43
N PRO A 179 5.04 0.15 1.76
CA PRO A 179 6.15 0.91 2.36
C PRO A 179 7.51 0.21 2.29
N THR A 180 7.51 -1.12 2.11
CA THR A 180 8.75 -1.92 2.08
C THR A 180 9.56 -1.77 0.79
N ILE A 181 8.97 -1.18 -0.25
CA ILE A 181 9.63 -0.89 -1.53
C ILE A 181 10.67 0.25 -1.41
N PHE A 182 10.60 1.03 -0.34
CA PHE A 182 11.56 2.08 0.02
C PHE A 182 12.01 1.93 1.48
N ILE A 183 12.16 0.68 1.95
CA ILE A 183 12.43 0.37 3.36
C ILE A 183 13.71 1.03 3.89
N GLU A 184 14.74 1.23 3.07
CA GLU A 184 15.96 1.92 3.47
C GLU A 184 15.68 3.39 3.81
N PHE A 185 14.87 4.07 2.98
CA PHE A 185 14.47 5.46 3.22
C PHE A 185 13.53 5.56 4.43
N ALA A 186 12.57 4.64 4.55
CA ALA A 186 11.67 4.57 5.70
C ALA A 186 12.43 4.27 7.01
N ARG A 187 13.43 3.38 6.97
CA ARG A 187 14.32 3.09 8.11
C ARG A 187 15.12 4.32 8.51
N ASP A 188 15.73 5.00 7.54
CA ASP A 188 16.60 6.14 7.81
C ASP A 188 15.80 7.36 8.33
N ILE A 189 14.53 7.53 7.89
CA ILE A 189 13.57 8.46 8.52
C ILE A 189 13.24 7.97 9.93
N GLY A 190 12.79 6.72 10.08
CA GLY A 190 12.24 6.23 11.34
C GLY A 190 13.25 6.13 12.48
N MET A 191 14.51 5.81 12.18
CA MET A 191 15.60 5.87 13.15
C MET A 191 15.89 7.29 13.64
N ARG A 192 15.60 8.32 12.83
CA ARG A 192 15.67 9.74 13.24
C ARG A 192 14.40 10.16 13.97
N ALA A 193 13.24 9.73 13.49
CA ALA A 193 11.93 10.00 14.08
C ALA A 193 11.85 9.47 15.52
N ARG A 194 12.27 8.22 15.78
CA ARG A 194 12.36 7.64 17.13
C ARG A 194 13.26 8.45 18.07
N LYS A 195 14.40 8.96 17.59
CA LYS A 195 15.29 9.85 18.37
C LYS A 195 14.63 11.18 18.72
N ALA A 196 13.66 11.63 17.92
CA ALA A 196 12.85 12.82 18.16
C ALA A 196 11.54 12.52 18.95
N GLY A 197 11.32 11.27 19.39
CA GLY A 197 10.11 10.87 20.12
C GLY A 197 8.86 10.63 19.26
N LEU A 198 9.02 10.54 17.93
CA LEU A 198 7.93 10.31 16.97
C LEU A 198 7.68 8.82 16.73
N ILE A 199 6.40 8.45 16.63
CA ILE A 199 5.92 7.09 16.34
C ILE A 199 6.00 6.81 14.83
N ASN A 200 6.40 5.60 14.44
CA ASN A 200 6.48 5.12 13.06
C ASN A 200 5.43 4.05 12.78
N ILE A 201 4.62 4.27 11.75
CA ILE A 201 3.49 3.41 11.38
C ILE A 201 3.62 2.94 9.93
N PHE A 202 3.51 1.65 9.67
CA PHE A 202 3.35 1.10 8.31
C PHE A 202 1.89 0.78 8.04
N VAL A 203 1.41 1.17 6.86
CA VAL A 203 0.19 0.61 6.26
C VAL A 203 0.66 -0.31 5.14
N SER A 204 0.62 -1.62 5.39
CA SER A 204 1.29 -2.64 4.57
C SER A 204 0.29 -3.65 4.02
N ASN A 205 0.52 -4.17 2.82
CA ASN A 205 -0.16 -5.37 2.33
C ASN A 205 0.41 -6.67 2.95
N GLY A 206 1.49 -6.58 3.73
CA GLY A 206 2.15 -7.68 4.42
C GLY A 206 2.79 -8.73 3.53
N TYR A 207 2.93 -8.49 2.21
CA TYR A 207 3.55 -9.43 1.28
C TYR A 207 5.08 -9.25 1.24
N ASP A 208 5.69 -9.28 2.43
CA ASP A 208 7.08 -8.87 2.66
C ASP A 208 8.02 -10.08 2.75
N THR A 209 9.32 -9.85 2.59
CA THR A 209 10.34 -10.92 2.75
C THR A 209 10.83 -11.00 4.20
N PRO A 210 11.35 -12.15 4.68
CA PRO A 210 11.91 -12.27 6.02
C PRO A 210 13.02 -11.25 6.31
N GLU A 211 13.86 -10.92 5.32
CA GLU A 211 14.90 -9.89 5.41
C GLU A 211 14.30 -8.50 5.63
N THR A 212 13.20 -8.20 4.92
CA THR A 212 12.43 -6.97 5.06
C THR A 212 11.85 -6.84 6.46
N VAL A 213 11.23 -7.91 6.98
CA VAL A 213 10.68 -7.96 8.33
C VAL A 213 11.79 -7.81 9.39
N ALA A 214 12.97 -8.39 9.17
CA ALA A 214 14.11 -8.25 10.08
C ALA A 214 14.65 -6.81 10.22
N GLU A 215 14.46 -5.95 9.22
CA GLU A 215 14.78 -4.52 9.32
C GLU A 215 13.75 -3.73 10.15
N MET A 216 12.47 -4.11 10.12
CA MET A 216 11.38 -3.32 10.72
C MET A 216 11.62 -2.95 12.21
N PRO A 217 12.03 -3.86 13.12
CA PRO A 217 12.21 -3.54 14.53
C PRO A 217 13.22 -2.44 14.84
N LYS A 218 14.11 -2.09 13.89
CA LYS A 218 15.09 -1.01 14.05
C LYS A 218 14.42 0.37 14.13
N PHE A 219 13.25 0.54 13.51
CA PHE A 219 12.60 1.85 13.38
C PHE A 219 11.07 1.83 13.52
N LEU A 220 10.39 0.72 13.26
CA LEU A 220 8.94 0.63 13.18
C LEU A 220 8.31 0.33 14.55
N ASP A 221 7.25 1.06 14.90
CA ASP A 221 6.52 0.92 16.16
C ASP A 221 5.16 0.22 15.97
N CYS A 222 4.52 0.42 14.82
CA CYS A 222 3.21 -0.14 14.48
C CYS A 222 3.16 -0.55 13.00
N VAL A 223 2.46 -1.64 12.70
CA VAL A 223 2.03 -2.00 11.35
C VAL A 223 0.54 -2.34 11.35
N THR A 224 -0.19 -1.85 10.36
CA THR A 224 -1.46 -2.43 9.96
C THR A 224 -1.25 -3.26 8.68
N VAL A 225 -1.76 -4.49 8.67
CA VAL A 225 -1.64 -5.43 7.55
C VAL A 225 -2.98 -5.61 6.86
N ASP A 226 -3.03 -5.24 5.58
CA ASP A 226 -4.24 -5.11 4.78
C ASP A 226 -4.55 -6.40 3.99
N PHE A 227 -5.33 -7.28 4.59
CA PHE A 227 -6.07 -8.29 3.84
C PHE A 227 -7.15 -7.65 2.98
N LYS A 228 -7.55 -8.37 1.93
CA LYS A 228 -8.74 -8.07 1.14
C LYS A 228 -9.43 -9.38 0.82
N GLY A 229 -10.76 -9.43 0.96
CA GLY A 229 -11.54 -10.67 0.81
C GLY A 229 -11.04 -11.80 1.71
N SER A 230 -10.65 -11.47 2.93
CA SER A 230 -10.11 -12.37 3.96
C SER A 230 -8.90 -13.21 3.53
N GLY A 231 -8.17 -12.79 2.49
CA GLY A 231 -7.00 -13.50 1.98
C GLY A 231 -7.31 -14.76 1.15
N GLU A 232 -8.56 -14.99 0.77
CA GLU A 232 -8.96 -16.21 0.04
C GLU A 232 -8.23 -16.35 -1.30
N THR A 233 -7.66 -17.54 -1.55
CA THR A 233 -6.73 -17.77 -2.67
C THR A 233 -7.34 -17.41 -4.03
N ASN A 234 -8.65 -17.67 -4.24
CA ASN A 234 -9.32 -17.32 -5.49
C ASN A 234 -9.55 -15.81 -5.64
N PHE A 235 -9.81 -15.10 -4.54
CA PHE A 235 -9.95 -13.65 -4.53
C PHE A 235 -8.59 -12.98 -4.78
N VAL A 236 -7.56 -13.38 -4.02
CA VAL A 236 -6.19 -12.85 -4.11
C VAL A 236 -5.40 -13.35 -5.32
N ARG A 237 -5.98 -14.19 -6.18
CA ARG A 237 -5.51 -14.47 -7.55
C ARG A 237 -6.19 -13.62 -8.63
N LYS A 238 -7.42 -13.14 -8.42
CA LYS A 238 -8.24 -12.50 -9.46
C LYS A 238 -8.23 -10.96 -9.44
N TYR A 239 -8.20 -10.33 -8.27
CA TYR A 239 -8.42 -8.88 -8.08
C TYR A 239 -7.16 -8.08 -7.65
N ILE A 240 -5.96 -8.52 -8.04
CA ILE A 240 -4.89 -9.13 -7.21
C ILE A 240 -5.04 -10.64 -7.32
N ASN A 241 -4.22 -11.49 -7.95
CA ASN A 241 -2.97 -11.47 -8.69
C ASN A 241 -1.66 -11.63 -7.88
N ILE A 242 -1.77 -12.09 -6.64
CA ILE A 242 -0.71 -12.86 -5.95
C ILE A 242 -1.05 -14.38 -6.00
N PRO A 243 -0.09 -15.31 -5.85
CA PRO A 243 -0.37 -16.74 -5.91
C PRO A 243 -1.27 -17.28 -4.79
N ASN A 244 -1.15 -16.72 -3.58
CA ASN A 244 -1.96 -16.94 -2.38
C ASN A 244 -1.60 -15.86 -1.33
N ALA A 245 -2.28 -15.84 -0.18
CA ALA A 245 -1.98 -14.95 0.95
C ALA A 245 -0.99 -15.54 1.98
N GLU A 246 -0.39 -16.70 1.71
CA GLU A 246 0.44 -17.44 2.68
C GLU A 246 1.67 -16.66 3.19
N PRO A 247 2.41 -15.91 2.35
CA PRO A 247 3.48 -15.02 2.81
C PRO A 247 3.01 -13.89 3.74
N ILE A 248 1.74 -13.48 3.69
CA ILE A 248 1.17 -12.46 4.58
C ILE A 248 1.03 -13.02 5.99
N PHE A 249 0.56 -14.26 6.11
CA PHE A 249 0.50 -14.98 7.38
C PHE A 249 1.91 -15.20 7.96
N GLN A 250 2.90 -15.58 7.15
CA GLN A 250 4.29 -15.70 7.62
C GLN A 250 4.86 -14.35 8.08
N THR A 251 4.67 -13.28 7.31
CA THR A 251 5.09 -11.91 7.68
C THR A 251 4.51 -11.49 9.03
N LEU A 252 3.25 -11.83 9.32
CA LEU A 252 2.61 -11.55 10.60
C LEU A 252 3.21 -12.36 11.76
N LEU A 253 3.55 -13.64 11.55
CA LEU A 253 4.24 -14.47 12.54
C LEU A 253 5.64 -13.91 12.84
N ASP A 254 6.42 -13.63 11.80
CA ASP A 254 7.77 -13.08 11.92
C ASP A 254 7.75 -11.72 12.62
N THR A 255 6.81 -10.84 12.26
CA THR A 255 6.61 -9.52 12.89
C THR A 255 6.22 -9.64 14.36
N ARG A 256 5.30 -10.55 14.70
CA ARG A 256 4.89 -10.85 16.09
C ARG A 256 6.08 -11.29 16.93
N ASP A 257 6.93 -12.17 16.38
CA ASP A 257 8.04 -12.77 17.10
C ASP A 257 9.17 -11.79 17.40
N THR A 258 9.20 -10.63 16.73
CA THR A 258 10.04 -9.49 17.11
C THR A 258 9.70 -8.90 18.48
N LYS A 259 8.43 -9.06 18.93
CA LYS A 259 7.84 -8.51 20.17
C LYS A 259 7.99 -6.99 20.34
N LYS A 260 8.23 -6.26 19.24
CA LYS A 260 8.56 -4.82 19.23
C LYS A 260 7.59 -3.95 18.45
N ILE A 261 6.71 -4.56 17.67
CA ILE A 261 5.83 -3.89 16.72
C ILE A 261 4.38 -4.21 17.11
N HIS A 262 3.55 -3.18 17.29
CA HIS A 262 2.10 -3.34 17.43
C HIS A 262 1.50 -3.73 16.08
N ILE A 263 0.66 -4.76 16.05
CA ILE A 263 0.04 -5.29 14.82
C ILE A 263 -1.45 -5.03 14.87
N GLU A 264 -1.98 -4.42 13.81
CA GLU A 264 -3.41 -4.39 13.51
C GLU A 264 -3.68 -5.07 12.16
N ILE A 265 -4.88 -5.63 12.02
CA ILE A 265 -5.32 -6.28 10.78
C ILE A 265 -6.43 -5.43 10.16
N THR A 266 -6.35 -5.13 8.87
CA THR A 266 -7.54 -4.69 8.12
C THR A 266 -7.95 -5.76 7.12
N ASP A 267 -9.25 -5.83 6.82
CA ASP A 267 -9.78 -6.66 5.74
C ASP A 267 -10.79 -5.85 4.92
N LEU A 268 -10.45 -5.54 3.67
CA LEU A 268 -11.34 -4.87 2.74
C LEU A 268 -12.34 -5.86 2.14
N ILE A 269 -13.60 -5.74 2.55
CA ILE A 269 -14.68 -6.66 2.16
C ILE A 269 -15.34 -6.18 0.87
N VAL A 270 -15.08 -6.88 -0.23
CA VAL A 270 -15.68 -6.59 -1.54
C VAL A 270 -16.94 -7.43 -1.71
N PRO A 271 -18.13 -6.84 -1.90
CA PRO A 271 -19.37 -7.59 -1.93
C PRO A 271 -19.43 -8.60 -3.09
N GLN A 272 -20.15 -9.70 -2.90
CA GLN A 272 -20.33 -10.84 -3.82
C GLN A 272 -19.09 -11.70 -4.11
N VAL A 273 -17.87 -11.23 -3.83
CA VAL A 273 -16.62 -11.90 -4.25
C VAL A 273 -15.56 -12.01 -3.15
N GLY A 274 -15.67 -11.21 -2.10
CA GLY A 274 -14.77 -11.19 -0.93
C GLY A 274 -15.54 -10.92 0.36
N ASP A 275 -16.78 -11.36 0.44
CA ASP A 275 -17.70 -11.22 1.59
C ASP A 275 -18.19 -12.58 2.15
N ASP A 276 -17.43 -13.65 1.90
CA ASP A 276 -17.71 -14.97 2.48
C ASP A 276 -17.42 -15.00 3.99
N LEU A 277 -18.46 -15.29 4.77
CA LEU A 277 -18.36 -15.39 6.23
C LEU A 277 -17.56 -16.62 6.67
N GLY A 278 -17.43 -17.65 5.83
CA GLY A 278 -16.55 -18.79 6.09
C GLY A 278 -15.07 -18.39 6.10
N ALA A 279 -14.64 -17.66 5.07
CA ALA A 279 -13.32 -17.05 4.96
C ALA A 279 -13.04 -16.06 6.09
N ALA A 280 -13.98 -15.16 6.39
CA ALA A 280 -13.86 -14.22 7.50
C ALA A 280 -13.67 -14.93 8.85
N ARG A 281 -14.34 -16.08 9.06
CA ARG A 281 -14.16 -16.91 10.24
C ARG A 281 -12.77 -17.53 10.30
N LYS A 282 -12.26 -18.10 9.19
CA LYS A 282 -10.90 -18.66 9.11
C LYS A 282 -9.84 -17.59 9.45
N LEU A 283 -9.93 -16.40 8.85
CA LEU A 283 -9.00 -15.30 9.12
C LEU A 283 -9.09 -14.84 10.58
N SER A 284 -10.30 -14.60 11.09
CA SER A 284 -10.51 -14.16 12.48
C SER A 284 -9.98 -15.18 13.49
N LYS A 285 -10.24 -16.48 13.24
CA LYS A 285 -9.70 -17.58 14.06
C LYS A 285 -8.19 -17.64 13.99
N TRP A 286 -7.59 -17.51 12.80
CA TRP A 286 -6.13 -17.50 12.65
C TRP A 286 -5.50 -16.35 13.43
N VAL A 287 -6.09 -15.14 13.37
CA VAL A 287 -5.64 -13.97 14.14
C VAL A 287 -5.75 -14.23 15.65
N TYR A 288 -6.86 -14.81 16.11
CA TYR A 288 -7.02 -15.18 17.52
C TYR A 288 -5.97 -16.21 17.97
N ASP A 289 -5.80 -17.30 17.21
CA ASP A 289 -4.91 -18.41 17.57
C ASP A 289 -3.42 -18.01 17.52
N ASN A 290 -3.02 -17.12 16.61
CA ASN A 290 -1.61 -16.80 16.35
C ASN A 290 -1.15 -15.44 16.88
N LEU A 291 -2.00 -14.42 16.88
CA LEU A 291 -1.67 -13.05 17.34
C LEU A 291 -2.33 -12.73 18.69
N GLY A 292 -3.46 -13.38 19.00
CA GLY A 292 -4.13 -13.31 20.30
C GLY A 292 -5.39 -12.42 20.30
N PRO A 293 -6.25 -12.56 21.33
CA PRO A 293 -7.58 -11.92 21.40
C PRO A 293 -7.55 -10.39 21.49
N ASP A 294 -6.42 -9.81 21.85
CA ASP A 294 -6.23 -8.37 21.96
C ASP A 294 -5.73 -7.72 20.65
N THR A 295 -5.54 -8.50 19.57
CA THR A 295 -5.18 -7.99 18.25
C THR A 295 -6.37 -7.26 17.60
N PRO A 296 -6.23 -5.98 17.21
CA PRO A 296 -7.27 -5.26 16.47
C PRO A 296 -7.53 -5.84 15.07
N ILE A 297 -8.80 -5.99 14.70
CA ILE A 297 -9.21 -6.27 13.33
C ILE A 297 -10.27 -5.26 12.86
N HIS A 298 -10.10 -4.73 11.64
CA HIS A 298 -10.96 -3.73 11.02
C HIS A 298 -11.54 -4.25 9.72
N PHE A 299 -12.87 -4.41 9.64
CA PHE A 299 -13.54 -4.71 8.39
C PHE A 299 -13.85 -3.40 7.64
N LEU A 300 -13.21 -3.21 6.50
CA LEU A 300 -13.27 -1.96 5.75
C LEU A 300 -14.33 -2.03 4.64
N ARG A 301 -15.15 -0.98 4.54
CA ARG A 301 -16.07 -0.81 3.41
C ARG A 301 -15.29 -0.56 2.12
N PHE A 302 -15.56 -1.40 1.12
CA PHE A 302 -15.15 -1.22 -0.27
C PHE A 302 -15.90 -0.05 -0.93
N HIS A 303 -15.17 0.69 -1.75
CA HIS A 303 -15.67 1.69 -2.68
C HIS A 303 -15.35 1.20 -4.12
N PRO A 304 -16.27 1.36 -5.09
CA PRO A 304 -15.98 0.99 -6.48
C PRO A 304 -14.96 1.98 -7.08
N ASP A 305 -13.74 1.50 -7.31
CA ASP A 305 -12.61 2.31 -7.78
C ASP A 305 -11.81 1.62 -8.91
N TYR A 306 -11.07 2.43 -9.66
CA TYR A 306 -10.11 2.04 -10.71
C TYR A 306 -10.68 1.13 -11.81
N LYS A 307 -10.58 -0.20 -11.66
CA LYS A 307 -10.98 -1.21 -12.67
C LYS A 307 -12.03 -2.19 -12.14
N MET A 308 -12.60 -1.92 -10.97
CA MET A 308 -13.56 -2.80 -10.29
C MET A 308 -14.87 -2.07 -9.99
N MET A 309 -15.42 -1.44 -11.03
CA MET A 309 -16.61 -0.58 -10.96
C MET A 309 -17.92 -1.39 -11.01
N GLU A 310 -17.85 -2.69 -11.31
CA GLU A 310 -19.00 -3.58 -11.48
C GLU A 310 -19.62 -4.05 -10.15
N PHE A 311 -18.92 -3.85 -9.02
CA PHE A 311 -19.42 -4.16 -7.68
C PHE A 311 -19.91 -2.88 -6.97
N PRO A 312 -20.98 -2.95 -6.17
CA PRO A 312 -21.42 -1.82 -5.36
C PRO A 312 -20.48 -1.57 -4.17
N TRP A 313 -20.69 -0.48 -3.45
CA TRP A 313 -20.13 -0.31 -2.10
C TRP A 313 -20.55 -1.50 -1.22
N THR A 314 -19.71 -1.95 -0.29
CA THR A 314 -20.13 -3.00 0.67
C THR A 314 -21.35 -2.52 1.48
N PRO A 315 -22.41 -3.33 1.61
CA PRO A 315 -23.48 -3.04 2.56
C PRO A 315 -22.95 -3.03 4.00
N VAL A 316 -23.44 -2.12 4.84
CA VAL A 316 -23.04 -2.04 6.25
C VAL A 316 -23.41 -3.33 7.00
N GLU A 317 -24.56 -3.93 6.68
CA GLU A 317 -24.99 -5.22 7.23
C GLU A 317 -23.99 -6.35 6.95
N THR A 318 -23.36 -6.37 5.77
CA THR A 318 -22.30 -7.34 5.44
C THR A 318 -21.11 -7.18 6.37
N LEU A 319 -20.66 -5.94 6.61
CA LEU A 319 -19.56 -5.63 7.54
C LEU A 319 -19.93 -5.97 8.99
N GLU A 320 -21.18 -5.75 9.41
CA GLU A 320 -21.64 -6.14 10.75
C GLU A 320 -21.68 -7.66 10.95
N LYS A 321 -21.99 -8.44 9.91
CA LYS A 321 -21.88 -9.91 9.94
C LYS A 321 -20.42 -10.36 10.09
N HIS A 322 -19.48 -9.77 9.35
CA HIS A 322 -18.04 -10.05 9.51
C HIS A 322 -17.56 -9.70 10.94
N CYS A 323 -17.99 -8.56 11.47
CA CYS A 323 -17.69 -8.17 12.85
C CYS A 323 -18.29 -9.11 13.90
N THR A 324 -19.44 -9.73 13.61
CA THR A 324 -20.08 -10.70 14.50
C THR A 324 -19.26 -11.99 14.54
N VAL A 325 -18.89 -12.51 13.37
CA VAL A 325 -18.00 -13.68 13.22
C VAL A 325 -16.68 -13.48 13.96
N ALA A 326 -16.00 -12.34 13.79
CA ALA A 326 -14.74 -12.08 14.47
C ALA A 326 -14.85 -12.04 16.01
N LYS A 327 -15.98 -11.58 16.54
CA LYS A 327 -16.26 -11.58 17.98
C LYS A 327 -16.61 -12.97 18.51
N GLU A 328 -17.28 -13.80 17.72
CA GLU A 328 -17.55 -15.21 18.05
C GLU A 328 -16.26 -16.03 18.16
N GLU A 329 -15.26 -15.75 17.31
CA GLU A 329 -13.91 -16.33 17.42
C GLU A 329 -13.09 -15.74 18.60
N GLY A 330 -13.64 -14.80 19.38
CA GLY A 330 -13.04 -14.29 20.62
C GLY A 330 -12.17 -13.04 20.47
N LEU A 331 -12.13 -12.39 19.31
CA LEU A 331 -11.41 -11.11 19.14
C LEU A 331 -12.14 -9.98 19.87
N LYS A 332 -11.40 -9.25 20.72
CA LYS A 332 -11.95 -8.22 21.61
C LYS A 332 -12.15 -6.87 20.93
N TYR A 333 -11.27 -6.52 19.99
CA TYR A 333 -11.23 -5.21 19.33
C TYR A 333 -11.54 -5.36 17.84
N VAL A 334 -12.83 -5.37 17.53
CA VAL A 334 -13.36 -5.60 16.18
C VAL A 334 -14.10 -4.35 15.72
N TYR A 335 -13.65 -3.77 14.61
CA TYR A 335 -14.06 -2.47 14.12
C TYR A 335 -14.66 -2.52 12.71
N ILE A 336 -15.44 -1.48 12.38
CA ILE A 336 -15.82 -1.15 10.99
C ILE A 336 -15.10 0.13 10.58
N GLY A 337 -14.36 0.08 9.47
CA GLY A 337 -13.76 1.24 8.83
C GLY A 337 -14.52 1.69 7.58
N ASN A 338 -14.24 2.90 7.11
CA ASN A 338 -14.90 3.54 5.96
C ASN A 338 -16.44 3.71 6.10
N VAL A 339 -16.94 3.77 7.34
CA VAL A 339 -18.35 4.05 7.68
C VAL A 339 -18.41 5.04 8.85
N SER A 340 -18.09 6.32 8.59
CA SER A 340 -18.05 7.36 9.61
C SER A 340 -19.35 7.48 10.41
N GLY A 341 -19.25 7.52 11.73
CA GLY A 341 -20.39 7.55 12.64
C GLY A 341 -20.94 6.18 13.02
N HIS A 342 -20.41 5.08 12.47
CA HIS A 342 -20.89 3.74 12.83
C HIS A 342 -20.45 3.36 14.25
N ARG A 343 -21.34 2.71 15.01
CA ARG A 343 -21.08 2.30 16.40
C ARG A 343 -19.77 1.50 16.55
N LEU A 344 -19.39 0.69 15.56
CA LEU A 344 -18.18 -0.13 15.57
C LEU A 344 -16.89 0.60 15.14
N GLU A 345 -16.91 1.93 14.93
CA GLU A 345 -15.66 2.73 14.88
C GLU A 345 -15.14 3.08 16.30
N ASN A 346 -15.98 2.87 17.33
CA ASN A 346 -15.66 3.12 18.74
C ASN A 346 -14.93 1.92 19.37
N THR A 347 -14.00 2.17 20.29
CA THR A 347 -13.39 1.11 21.09
C THR A 347 -14.24 0.84 22.33
N TYR A 348 -14.67 -0.40 22.51
CA TYR A 348 -15.43 -0.86 23.68
C TYR A 348 -14.51 -1.57 24.68
N CYS A 349 -14.81 -1.45 25.97
CA CYS A 349 -14.09 -2.14 27.05
C CYS A 349 -14.47 -3.64 27.08
N PRO A 350 -13.52 -4.57 26.91
CA PRO A 350 -13.83 -6.01 26.93
C PRO A 350 -14.44 -6.49 28.25
N GLY A 351 -14.10 -5.85 29.38
CA GLY A 351 -14.60 -6.25 30.71
C GLY A 351 -15.99 -5.73 31.10
N CYS A 352 -16.57 -4.76 30.39
CA CYS A 352 -17.90 -4.21 30.75
C CYS A 352 -18.73 -3.65 29.58
N ASN A 353 -18.25 -3.79 28.35
CA ASN A 353 -18.85 -3.31 27.11
C ASN A 353 -19.22 -1.81 27.07
N ALA A 354 -18.68 -0.99 27.98
CA ALA A 354 -18.80 0.46 27.90
C ALA A 354 -17.85 1.02 26.85
N ILE A 355 -18.21 2.15 26.21
CA ILE A 355 -17.33 2.86 25.29
C ILE A 355 -16.09 3.33 26.08
N ALA A 356 -14.91 2.91 25.63
CA ALA A 356 -13.61 3.28 26.19
C ALA A 356 -12.99 4.45 25.41
N ILE A 357 -13.08 4.41 24.08
CA ILE A 357 -12.73 5.52 23.19
C ILE A 357 -13.90 5.74 22.23
N LYS A 358 -14.45 6.96 22.23
CA LYS A 358 -15.50 7.37 21.30
C LYS A 358 -14.85 8.09 20.11
N ARG A 359 -15.26 7.74 18.89
CA ARG A 359 -14.77 8.34 17.65
C ARG A 359 -15.91 8.89 16.78
N TYR A 360 -15.53 9.61 15.75
CA TYR A 360 -16.37 9.93 14.59
C TYR A 360 -15.45 10.08 13.38
N GLY A 361 -15.34 9.04 12.54
CA GLY A 361 -14.27 8.95 11.55
C GLY A 361 -12.89 9.06 12.20
N PHE A 362 -12.10 10.06 11.79
CA PHE A 362 -10.76 10.29 12.33
C PHE A 362 -10.74 10.97 13.71
N ASP A 363 -11.84 11.60 14.13
CA ASP A 363 -11.87 12.38 15.38
C ASP A 363 -12.08 11.51 16.61
N ILE A 364 -11.44 11.90 17.72
CA ILE A 364 -11.65 11.27 19.04
C ILE A 364 -12.58 12.19 19.82
N THR A 365 -13.84 11.79 19.94
CA THR A 365 -14.90 12.58 20.58
C THR A 365 -15.09 12.24 22.06
N GLY A 366 -14.40 11.22 22.59
CA GLY A 366 -14.40 10.88 24.02
C GLY A 366 -13.32 9.89 24.42
N TRP A 367 -12.75 10.07 25.62
CA TRP A 367 -11.69 9.22 26.16
C TRP A 367 -11.98 8.81 27.61
N TYR A 368 -12.44 7.58 27.80
CA TYR A 368 -12.93 7.03 29.06
C TYR A 368 -11.95 6.06 29.71
N LEU A 369 -10.66 6.27 29.44
CA LEU A 369 -9.53 5.56 30.06
C LEU A 369 -8.83 6.45 31.09
N ASP A 370 -8.25 5.83 32.12
CA ASP A 370 -7.33 6.47 33.05
C ASP A 370 -5.90 6.59 32.47
N LYS A 371 -4.97 7.11 33.28
CA LYS A 371 -3.55 7.28 32.91
C LYS A 371 -2.79 5.97 32.63
N ASP A 372 -3.33 4.84 33.09
CA ASP A 372 -2.73 3.51 32.94
C ASP A 372 -3.47 2.70 31.84
N ASN A 373 -4.27 3.36 31.00
CA ASN A 373 -5.17 2.78 29.98
C ASN A 373 -6.15 1.72 30.53
N LYS A 374 -6.64 1.91 31.76
CA LYS A 374 -7.75 1.12 32.33
C LYS A 374 -9.08 1.82 32.10
N CYS A 375 -10.14 1.02 31.91
CA CYS A 375 -11.49 1.52 31.76
C CYS A 375 -11.99 2.21 33.04
N LYS A 376 -12.37 3.49 32.95
CA LYS A 376 -12.90 4.27 34.09
C LYS A 376 -14.17 3.68 34.73
N LYS A 377 -14.89 2.77 34.06
CA LYS A 377 -16.11 2.12 34.58
C LYS A 377 -15.85 0.84 35.38
N CYS A 378 -14.83 0.04 35.02
CA CYS A 378 -14.62 -1.29 35.63
C CYS A 378 -13.16 -1.67 35.92
N GLY A 379 -12.19 -0.79 35.65
CA GLY A 379 -10.77 -1.04 35.92
C GLY A 379 -10.07 -2.02 34.97
N TYR A 380 -10.77 -2.61 34.00
CA TYR A 380 -10.16 -3.50 32.99
C TYR A 380 -9.05 -2.75 32.23
N LYS A 381 -7.85 -3.34 32.17
CA LYS A 381 -6.69 -2.80 31.41
C LYS A 381 -6.87 -3.12 29.93
N LEU A 382 -7.07 -2.10 29.10
CA LEU A 382 -7.16 -2.28 27.64
C LEU A 382 -5.76 -2.42 27.04
N ALA A 383 -5.69 -3.20 25.96
CA ALA A 383 -4.49 -3.36 25.12
C ALA A 383 -4.33 -2.17 24.16
N ILE A 384 -4.21 -0.98 24.73
CA ILE A 384 -4.02 0.29 24.01
C ILE A 384 -2.66 0.85 24.41
N PHE A 385 -1.87 1.20 23.41
CA PHE A 385 -0.58 1.87 23.54
C PHE A 385 -0.75 3.39 23.34
N GLY A 386 0.13 4.17 23.97
CA GLY A 386 0.03 5.64 23.97
C GLY A 386 -1.05 6.19 24.91
N ARG A 387 -1.36 7.49 24.74
CA ARG A 387 -2.30 8.28 25.54
C ARG A 387 -3.02 9.28 24.64
N LEU A 388 -4.11 9.89 25.13
CA LEU A 388 -4.72 11.02 24.40
C LEU A 388 -3.79 12.24 24.48
N GLU A 389 -3.31 12.69 23.33
CA GLU A 389 -2.50 13.91 23.24
C GLU A 389 -3.36 15.18 23.20
N GLN A 390 -2.79 16.30 23.61
CA GLN A 390 -3.52 17.58 23.76
C GLN A 390 -4.04 18.09 22.41
N THR A 391 -3.28 17.83 21.33
CA THR A 391 -3.59 18.15 19.93
C THR A 391 -4.82 17.39 19.38
N ALA A 392 -5.38 16.42 20.11
CA ALA A 392 -6.52 15.62 19.64
C ALA A 392 -7.81 16.44 19.39
N LYS A 393 -7.86 17.73 19.76
CA LYS A 393 -8.96 18.66 19.48
C LYS A 393 -8.65 19.67 18.36
N GLU A 394 -7.46 19.63 17.77
CA GLU A 394 -7.02 20.56 16.73
C GLU A 394 -7.44 20.08 15.33
N ASN A 395 -7.42 20.99 14.35
CA ASN A 395 -7.72 20.65 12.96
C ASN A 395 -6.59 19.81 12.35
N ARG A 396 -6.91 18.58 11.93
CA ARG A 396 -5.91 17.55 11.59
C ARG A 396 -5.61 17.39 10.09
N PHE A 397 -6.31 18.12 9.24
CA PHE A 397 -6.22 17.98 7.78
C PHE A 397 -5.86 19.32 7.12
N TYR A 398 -4.58 19.46 6.80
CA TYR A 398 -4.06 20.53 5.96
C TYR A 398 -2.95 19.96 5.07
N SER A 399 -2.86 20.45 3.83
CA SER A 399 -1.75 20.08 2.95
C SER A 399 -0.48 20.77 3.44
N VAL A 400 0.56 19.99 3.72
CA VAL A 400 1.89 20.54 4.02
C VAL A 400 2.47 21.11 2.73
N LEU A 401 2.25 22.40 2.51
CA LEU A 401 2.90 23.14 1.44
C LEU A 401 4.34 23.45 1.89
N TYR A 402 5.29 22.89 1.16
CA TYR A 402 6.72 23.10 1.42
C TYR A 402 7.08 24.59 1.24
N HIS A 403 7.41 25.25 2.34
CA HIS A 403 8.07 26.55 2.34
C HIS A 403 9.59 26.34 2.38
N ARG A 404 10.31 27.03 1.48
CA ARG A 404 11.76 26.99 1.33
C ARG A 404 12.33 28.37 1.60
#